data_AF-A0A2U2AFP6-F1
#
_entry.id   AF-A0A2U2AFP6-F1
#
_cell.length_a   1.000
_cell.length_b   1.000
_cell.length_c   1.000
_cell.angle_alpha   90.00
_cell.angle_beta   90.00
_cell.angle_gamma   90.00
#
_symmetry.space_group_name_H-M   'P 1'
#
loop_
_entity.id
_entity.type
_entity.pdbx_description
1 polymer ?
#
loop_
_entity_poly.entity_id
_entity_poly.type
_entity_poly.pdbx_seq_one_letter_code
_entity_poly.pdbx_strand_id
1 'polypeptide(L)'
;MPFIAFLIVVYIGYRIIRPFLNRAETPLTKGFSRVKSTILRLIDHGKGFACGVLAEIFTNIIPPKLLVGSGFTLFSTYLGFVMMFPARPNRFATGVGIIATIITALSGAWPVSLLVGGLFTAVVGIRDRHIGNRIFWLTIPLAILFLYGALQDNHLPLLSLFPLWALIAFGILLAFGILAPEDIRRKFGSYFMNREEREAYLEEEQRIAEEAKILQQQAEQRAMEEQILRQQNAKYELVRRHIEVLTVIEQENLDTPNNIKQHVDQIIIYTQQMIDAIEEDENNVLSAGRFLNTFLPSVQMQLQMYLKIYRQDMNAVRDMQIQVMDSMRNFHKAFKEEAEKLVETDLSELQTELNVANKLMRSKGYTTETNGSRTEERSSNGKHQDNAHKDIEAQERLLQESDALEHQIRVANQLLKSQGFKGK
;
A
#
# COMPACT_ATOMS: atom_id res chain seq x y z
N MET A 1 17.89 -31.47 41.72
CA MET A 1 17.16 -32.70 41.35
C MET A 1 15.63 -32.58 41.54
N PRO A 2 15.06 -32.27 42.72
CA PRO A 2 13.60 -32.29 42.91
C PRO A 2 12.84 -31.20 42.14
N PHE A 3 13.49 -30.07 41.87
CA PHE A 3 12.91 -28.96 41.10
C PHE A 3 12.76 -29.25 39.60
N ILE A 4 13.70 -30.00 39.00
CA ILE A 4 13.58 -30.46 37.61
C ILE A 4 12.41 -31.44 37.50
N ALA A 5 12.22 -32.30 38.51
CA ALA A 5 11.04 -33.17 38.57
C ALA A 5 9.73 -32.37 38.68
N PHE A 6 9.68 -31.27 39.44
CA PHE A 6 8.50 -30.39 39.49
C PHE A 6 8.20 -29.73 38.14
N LEU A 7 9.20 -29.13 37.47
CA LEU A 7 9.03 -28.55 36.13
C LEU A 7 8.63 -29.61 35.08
N ILE A 8 9.21 -30.80 35.17
CA ILE A 8 8.84 -31.94 34.33
C ILE A 8 7.40 -32.37 34.63
N VAL A 9 6.95 -32.43 35.87
CA VAL A 9 5.57 -32.78 36.24
C VAL A 9 4.58 -31.71 35.76
N VAL A 10 4.91 -30.42 35.88
CA VAL A 10 4.07 -29.33 35.37
C VAL A 10 4.01 -29.35 33.84
N TYR A 11 5.15 -29.57 33.16
CA TYR A 11 5.24 -29.63 31.70
C TYR A 11 4.60 -30.91 31.13
N ILE A 12 4.82 -32.07 31.74
CA ILE A 12 4.21 -33.35 31.40
C ILE A 12 2.70 -33.31 31.68
N GLY A 13 2.27 -32.75 32.81
CA GLY A 13 0.85 -32.52 33.11
C GLY A 13 0.19 -31.65 32.04
N TYR A 14 0.85 -30.56 31.64
CA TYR A 14 0.39 -29.73 30.52
C TYR A 14 0.34 -30.48 29.18
N ARG A 15 1.35 -31.31 28.88
CA ARG A 15 1.51 -32.01 27.58
C ARG A 15 0.67 -33.29 27.44
N ILE A 16 0.44 -34.04 28.51
CA ILE A 16 -0.38 -35.27 28.52
C ILE A 16 -1.87 -34.94 28.49
N ILE A 17 -2.30 -33.84 29.11
CA ILE A 17 -3.72 -33.49 29.22
C ILE A 17 -4.23 -32.78 27.94
N ARG A 18 -3.35 -32.10 27.20
CA ARG A 18 -3.68 -31.32 25.98
C ARG A 18 -4.31 -32.15 24.83
N PRO A 19 -3.84 -33.37 24.47
CA PRO A 19 -4.40 -34.15 23.36
C PRO A 19 -5.76 -34.76 23.68
N PHE A 20 -6.02 -35.12 24.94
CA PHE A 20 -7.30 -35.70 25.36
C PHE A 20 -8.47 -34.70 25.28
N LEU A 21 -8.18 -33.39 25.25
CA LEU A 21 -9.18 -32.32 25.29
C LEU A 21 -9.46 -31.66 23.93
N ASN A 22 -8.67 -31.96 22.89
CA ASN A 22 -8.90 -31.46 21.53
C ASN A 22 -9.89 -32.34 20.73
N ARG A 23 -10.40 -33.43 21.31
CA ARG A 23 -11.22 -34.44 20.62
C ARG A 23 -12.74 -34.21 20.67
N ALA A 24 -13.19 -32.99 20.97
CA ALA A 24 -14.60 -32.62 20.98
C ALA A 24 -14.88 -31.56 19.90
N GLU A 25 -14.84 -31.99 18.65
CA GLU A 25 -15.30 -31.22 17.50
C GLU A 25 -16.67 -31.76 17.07
N THR A 26 -17.72 -31.00 17.37
CA THR A 26 -19.00 -31.14 16.67
C THR A 26 -19.43 -29.78 16.11
N PRO A 27 -19.98 -29.76 14.87
CA PRO A 27 -20.28 -28.53 14.16
C PRO A 27 -21.71 -28.07 14.47
N LEU A 28 -21.94 -27.34 15.57
CA LEU A 28 -23.25 -26.73 15.84
C LEU A 28 -23.11 -25.32 16.44
N THR A 29 -23.24 -24.35 15.53
CA THR A 29 -23.77 -22.97 15.64
C THR A 29 -23.15 -21.96 16.63
N LYS A 30 -23.01 -20.72 16.14
CA LYS A 30 -22.32 -19.55 16.75
C LYS A 30 -22.75 -19.16 18.18
N GLY A 31 -23.82 -19.71 18.74
CA GLY A 31 -24.16 -19.59 20.17
C GLY A 31 -23.25 -20.44 21.08
N PHE A 32 -22.85 -21.62 20.61
CA PHE A 32 -21.92 -22.51 21.31
C PHE A 32 -20.49 -21.98 21.34
N SER A 33 -20.08 -21.08 20.44
CA SER A 33 -18.71 -20.54 20.46
C SER A 33 -18.43 -19.72 21.71
N ARG A 34 -19.42 -18.96 22.21
CA ARG A 34 -19.31 -18.22 23.48
C ARG A 34 -19.23 -19.18 24.65
N VAL A 35 -20.11 -20.18 24.71
CA VAL A 35 -20.12 -21.22 25.76
C VAL A 35 -18.82 -22.02 25.76
N LYS A 36 -18.34 -22.46 24.59
CA LYS A 36 -17.06 -23.13 24.39
C LYS A 36 -15.90 -22.27 24.89
N SER A 37 -15.89 -20.97 24.56
CA SER A 37 -14.85 -20.05 25.04
C SER A 37 -14.87 -19.85 26.56
N THR A 38 -16.05 -19.93 27.19
CA THR A 38 -16.20 -19.83 28.64
C THR A 38 -15.76 -21.12 29.33
N ILE A 39 -16.14 -22.28 28.80
CA ILE A 39 -15.69 -23.59 29.31
C ILE A 39 -14.18 -23.74 29.19
N LEU A 40 -13.59 -23.37 28.04
CA LEU A 40 -12.14 -23.39 27.86
C LEU A 40 -11.42 -22.48 28.87
N ARG A 41 -11.95 -21.27 29.09
CA ARG A 41 -11.43 -20.37 30.14
C ARG A 41 -11.54 -20.98 31.53
N LEU A 42 -12.68 -21.58 31.88
CA LEU A 42 -12.87 -22.23 33.17
C LEU A 42 -11.88 -23.38 33.37
N ILE A 43 -11.63 -24.17 32.33
CA ILE A 43 -10.63 -25.25 32.33
C ILE A 43 -9.23 -24.67 32.57
N ASP A 44 -8.87 -23.57 31.90
CA ASP A 44 -7.54 -22.93 32.07
C ASP A 44 -7.36 -22.34 33.47
N HIS A 45 -8.39 -21.72 34.04
CA HIS A 45 -8.38 -21.29 35.44
C HIS A 45 -8.30 -22.47 36.40
N GLY A 46 -9.00 -23.57 36.13
CA GLY A 46 -8.92 -24.81 36.91
C GLY A 46 -7.52 -25.42 36.92
N LYS A 47 -6.81 -25.38 35.78
CA LYS A 47 -5.39 -25.80 35.69
C LYS A 47 -4.50 -24.91 36.56
N GLY A 48 -4.64 -23.59 36.45
CA GLY A 48 -3.88 -22.65 37.26
C GLY A 48 -4.10 -22.88 38.75
N PHE A 49 -5.35 -23.14 39.16
CA PHE A 49 -5.71 -23.41 40.55
C PHE A 49 -5.10 -24.72 41.05
N ALA A 50 -5.22 -25.80 40.29
CA ALA A 50 -4.61 -27.09 40.63
C ALA A 50 -3.07 -26.98 40.74
N CYS A 51 -2.44 -26.21 39.85
CA CYS A 51 -1.01 -25.93 39.91
C CYS A 51 -0.63 -25.18 41.20
N GLY A 52 -1.45 -24.20 41.61
CA GLY A 52 -1.27 -23.48 42.87
C GLY A 52 -1.39 -24.35 44.11
N VAL A 53 -2.40 -25.23 44.15
CA VAL A 53 -2.56 -26.21 45.25
C VAL A 53 -1.36 -27.15 45.33
N LEU A 54 -0.90 -27.67 44.19
CA LEU A 54 0.30 -28.52 44.16
C LEU A 54 1.54 -27.77 44.65
N ALA A 55 1.75 -26.53 44.21
CA ALA A 55 2.88 -25.72 44.65
C ALA A 55 2.87 -25.50 46.17
N GLU A 56 1.71 -25.24 46.77
CA GLU A 56 1.52 -25.12 48.23
C GLU A 56 1.79 -26.45 48.96
N ILE A 57 1.45 -27.59 48.37
CA ILE A 57 1.83 -28.89 48.95
C ILE A 57 3.35 -29.07 48.89
N PHE A 58 3.98 -28.70 47.78
CA PHE A 58 5.43 -28.84 47.59
C PHE A 58 6.26 -27.93 48.48
N THR A 59 5.77 -26.78 48.94
CA THR A 59 6.52 -25.92 49.88
C THR A 59 6.76 -26.62 51.21
N ASN A 60 5.90 -27.56 51.59
CA ASN A 60 6.08 -28.39 52.78
C ASN A 60 7.12 -29.52 52.59
N ILE A 61 7.43 -29.90 51.34
CA ILE A 61 8.34 -30.99 51.00
C ILE A 61 9.72 -30.47 50.62
N ILE A 62 9.77 -29.35 49.89
CA ILE A 62 10.98 -28.74 49.36
C ILE A 62 11.09 -27.35 49.99
N PRO A 63 11.90 -27.17 51.05
CA PRO A 63 12.00 -25.89 51.72
C PRO A 63 12.52 -24.82 50.74
N PRO A 64 11.76 -23.74 50.49
CA PRO A 64 12.23 -22.66 49.65
C PRO A 64 13.29 -21.84 50.39
N LYS A 65 14.22 -21.22 49.64
CA LYS A 65 15.15 -20.23 50.24
C LYS A 65 14.44 -18.95 50.64
N LEU A 66 13.33 -18.68 49.98
CA LEU A 66 12.51 -17.50 50.14
C LEU A 66 11.24 -17.89 50.88
N LEU A 67 11.07 -17.37 52.09
CA LEU A 67 9.86 -17.59 52.87
C LEU A 67 8.72 -16.83 52.21
N VAL A 68 7.65 -17.56 51.90
CA VAL A 68 6.41 -17.02 51.35
C VAL A 68 5.31 -17.33 52.33
N GLY A 69 4.53 -16.31 52.70
CA GLY A 69 3.39 -16.47 53.61
C GLY A 69 2.41 -17.55 53.12
N SER A 70 1.74 -18.22 54.06
CA SER A 70 0.77 -19.29 53.74
C SER A 70 -0.31 -18.78 52.76
N GLY A 71 -0.60 -19.57 51.73
CA GLY A 71 -1.57 -19.23 50.69
C GLY A 71 -1.06 -18.27 49.60
N PHE A 72 0.00 -17.50 49.85
CA PHE A 72 0.61 -16.66 48.80
C PHE A 72 1.26 -17.50 47.70
N THR A 73 1.75 -18.70 48.00
CA THR A 73 2.31 -19.60 46.98
C THR A 73 1.22 -20.09 46.02
N LEU A 74 0.03 -20.42 46.53
CA LEU A 74 -1.13 -20.75 45.69
C LEU A 74 -1.51 -19.58 44.77
N PHE A 75 -1.70 -18.38 45.33
CA PHE A 75 -2.13 -17.21 44.55
C PHE A 75 -1.07 -16.74 43.55
N SER A 76 0.21 -16.72 43.93
CA SER A 76 1.32 -16.36 43.05
C SER A 76 1.42 -17.33 41.87
N THR A 77 1.27 -18.62 42.13
CA THR A 77 1.30 -19.68 41.12
C THR A 77 0.11 -19.59 40.18
N TYR A 78 -1.10 -19.44 40.73
CA TYR A 78 -2.32 -19.28 39.93
C TYR A 78 -2.25 -18.06 39.03
N LEU A 79 -1.94 -16.89 39.60
CA LEU A 79 -1.90 -15.63 38.86
C LEU A 79 -0.79 -15.64 37.81
N GLY A 80 0.39 -16.14 38.17
CA GLY A 80 1.51 -16.32 37.26
C GLY A 80 1.19 -17.24 36.08
N PHE A 81 0.50 -18.35 36.33
CA PHE A 81 0.06 -19.27 35.29
C PHE A 81 -0.91 -18.61 34.30
N VAL A 82 -1.93 -17.90 34.81
CA VAL A 82 -2.92 -17.21 33.98
C VAL A 82 -2.26 -16.12 33.13
N MET A 83 -1.26 -15.40 33.67
CA MET A 83 -0.52 -14.38 32.93
C MET A 83 0.42 -14.96 31.87
N MET A 84 1.04 -16.13 32.15
CA MET A 84 1.99 -16.77 31.24
C MET A 84 1.29 -17.47 30.06
N PHE A 85 0.05 -17.94 30.26
CA PHE A 85 -0.76 -18.63 29.25
C PHE A 85 -2.11 -17.94 29.03
N PRO A 86 -2.13 -16.72 28.46
CA PRO A 86 -3.39 -16.05 28.16
C PRO A 86 -4.13 -16.77 27.03
N ALA A 87 -5.46 -16.62 27.00
CA ALA A 87 -6.33 -17.28 26.01
C ALA A 87 -5.98 -16.98 24.54
N ARG A 88 -5.28 -15.87 24.26
CA ARG A 88 -4.60 -15.58 22.99
C ARG A 88 -3.10 -15.50 23.27
N PRO A 89 -2.37 -16.62 23.20
CA PRO A 89 -1.00 -16.67 23.66
C PRO A 89 -0.06 -16.01 22.65
N ASN A 90 0.66 -14.98 23.09
CA ASN A 90 1.85 -14.52 22.40
C ASN A 90 2.97 -15.53 22.68
N ARG A 91 3.22 -16.45 21.74
CA ARG A 91 4.17 -17.56 21.91
C ARG A 91 5.60 -17.09 22.21
N PHE A 92 6.01 -15.96 21.63
CA PHE A 92 7.30 -15.34 21.95
C PHE A 92 7.35 -14.87 23.40
N ALA A 93 6.34 -14.10 23.83
CA ALA A 93 6.27 -13.60 25.21
C ALA A 93 6.15 -14.75 26.24
N THR A 94 5.36 -15.78 25.95
CA THR A 94 5.25 -16.98 26.78
C THR A 94 6.60 -17.71 26.87
N GLY A 95 7.33 -17.84 25.76
CA GLY A 95 8.67 -18.42 25.77
C GLY A 95 9.66 -17.65 26.65
N VAL A 96 9.63 -16.32 26.58
CA VAL A 96 10.41 -15.45 27.48
C VAL A 96 10.00 -15.65 28.94
N GLY A 97 8.70 -15.73 29.23
CA GLY A 97 8.19 -16.00 30.58
C GLY A 97 8.60 -17.36 31.15
N ILE A 98 8.64 -18.40 30.30
CA ILE A 98 9.11 -19.73 30.70
C ILE A 98 10.60 -19.67 31.10
N ILE A 99 11.44 -18.98 30.33
CA ILE A 99 12.86 -18.82 30.68
C ILE A 99 13.00 -18.05 32.00
N ALA A 100 12.23 -16.98 32.20
CA ALA A 100 12.22 -16.23 33.45
C ALA A 100 11.78 -17.10 34.64
N THR A 101 10.78 -17.98 34.47
CA THR A 101 10.35 -18.95 35.48
C THR A 101 11.50 -19.87 35.88
N ILE A 102 12.23 -20.41 34.90
CA ILE A 102 13.37 -21.30 35.13
C ILE A 102 14.48 -20.57 35.90
N ILE A 103 14.86 -19.37 35.47
CA ILE A 103 15.88 -18.55 36.15
C ILE A 103 15.47 -18.28 37.60
N THR A 104 14.23 -17.85 37.81
CA THR A 104 13.67 -17.52 39.14
C THR A 104 13.74 -18.73 40.06
N ALA A 105 13.39 -19.90 39.56
CA ALA A 105 13.41 -21.08 40.40
C ALA A 105 14.81 -21.65 40.66
N LEU A 106 15.72 -21.60 39.67
CA LEU A 106 17.13 -21.95 39.87
C LEU A 106 17.82 -21.02 40.88
N SER A 107 17.32 -19.78 41.03
CA SER A 107 17.80 -18.86 42.06
C SER A 107 17.41 -19.24 43.50
N GLY A 108 16.46 -20.18 43.66
CA GLY A 108 15.93 -20.62 44.95
C GLY A 108 14.60 -19.99 45.34
N ALA A 109 14.09 -19.04 44.55
CA ALA A 109 12.78 -18.40 44.71
C ALA A 109 11.68 -19.14 43.92
N TRP A 110 11.71 -20.48 43.95
CA TRP A 110 10.77 -21.30 43.17
C TRP A 110 9.28 -21.08 43.49
N PRO A 111 8.84 -20.74 44.73
CA PRO A 111 7.42 -20.53 45.03
C PRO A 111 6.79 -19.31 44.32
N VAL A 112 7.62 -18.35 43.87
CA VAL A 112 7.16 -17.17 43.11
C VAL A 112 7.55 -17.24 41.64
N SER A 113 8.16 -18.35 41.19
CA SER A 113 8.73 -18.47 39.84
C SER A 113 7.73 -18.25 38.71
N LEU A 114 6.53 -18.81 38.84
CA LEU A 114 5.47 -18.64 37.85
C LEU A 114 4.92 -17.22 37.84
N LEU A 115 4.87 -16.54 38.99
CA LEU A 115 4.46 -15.14 39.07
C LEU A 115 5.45 -14.23 38.33
N VAL A 116 6.75 -14.44 38.53
CA VAL A 116 7.80 -13.72 37.81
C VAL A 116 7.75 -14.03 36.32
N GLY A 117 7.60 -15.29 35.92
CA GLY A 117 7.43 -15.67 34.51
C GLY A 117 6.21 -15.04 33.85
N GLY A 118 5.08 -15.00 34.57
CA GLY A 118 3.85 -14.32 34.15
C GLY A 118 4.04 -12.83 33.96
N LEU A 119 4.75 -12.15 34.87
CA LEU A 119 5.11 -10.74 34.75
C LEU A 119 5.98 -10.46 33.51
N PHE A 120 7.00 -11.28 33.26
CA PHE A 120 7.83 -11.17 32.05
C PHE A 120 7.00 -11.35 30.77
N THR A 121 6.11 -12.33 30.77
CA THR A 121 5.19 -12.58 29.64
C THR A 121 4.30 -11.36 29.40
N ALA A 122 3.79 -10.77 30.48
CA ALA A 122 2.94 -9.60 30.41
C ALA A 122 3.68 -8.38 29.87
N VAL A 123 4.84 -8.05 30.41
CA VAL A 123 5.65 -6.90 29.99
C VAL A 123 6.07 -7.03 28.53
N VAL A 124 6.55 -8.21 28.10
CA VAL A 124 6.91 -8.44 26.70
C VAL A 124 5.68 -8.41 25.78
N GLY A 125 4.54 -8.89 26.27
CA GLY A 125 3.28 -8.86 25.55
C GLY A 125 2.75 -7.45 25.26
N ILE A 126 3.09 -6.44 26.07
CA ILE A 126 2.65 -5.03 25.89
C ILE A 126 3.00 -4.49 24.50
N ARG A 127 4.14 -4.90 23.96
CA ARG A 127 4.63 -4.41 22.66
C ARG A 127 3.74 -4.87 21.50
N ASP A 128 3.09 -6.03 21.62
CA ASP A 128 2.21 -6.55 20.58
C ASP A 128 0.78 -6.07 20.83
N ARG A 129 0.39 -5.02 20.11
CA ARG A 129 -0.90 -4.30 20.21
C ARG A 129 -2.16 -5.16 20.02
N HIS A 130 -2.03 -6.47 19.83
CA HIS A 130 -3.12 -7.43 19.63
C HIS A 130 -3.65 -8.09 20.92
N ILE A 131 -3.13 -7.73 22.11
CA ILE A 131 -3.70 -8.21 23.38
C ILE A 131 -4.99 -7.42 23.70
N GLY A 132 -6.07 -7.77 23.02
CA GLY A 132 -7.41 -7.18 23.19
C GLY A 132 -8.12 -7.54 24.51
N ASN A 133 -7.39 -7.93 25.56
CA ASN A 133 -7.98 -8.34 26.83
C ASN A 133 -7.72 -7.29 27.92
N ARG A 134 -8.71 -6.42 28.21
CA ARG A 134 -8.63 -5.41 29.28
C ARG A 134 -8.32 -6.00 30.66
N ILE A 135 -8.73 -7.25 30.91
CA ILE A 135 -8.50 -7.95 32.19
C ILE A 135 -7.01 -8.29 32.39
N PHE A 136 -6.25 -8.49 31.31
CA PHE A 136 -4.80 -8.74 31.36
C PHE A 136 -4.01 -7.56 31.95
N TRP A 137 -4.51 -6.34 31.77
CA TRP A 137 -3.87 -5.15 32.32
C TRP A 137 -4.10 -5.02 33.83
N LEU A 138 -5.21 -5.57 34.33
CA LEU A 138 -5.51 -5.62 35.77
C LEU A 138 -4.66 -6.67 36.49
N THR A 139 -4.18 -7.70 35.79
CA THR A 139 -3.34 -8.74 36.41
C THR A 139 -1.91 -8.25 36.73
N ILE A 140 -1.41 -7.20 36.07
CA ILE A 140 -0.05 -6.69 36.31
C ILE A 140 0.06 -5.99 37.69
N PRO A 141 -0.76 -4.99 38.05
CA PRO A 141 -0.73 -4.39 39.39
C PRO A 141 -1.01 -5.42 40.48
N LEU A 142 -1.95 -6.34 40.23
CA LEU A 142 -2.28 -7.42 41.15
C LEU A 142 -1.08 -8.35 41.38
N ALA A 143 -0.35 -8.72 40.32
CA ALA A 143 0.85 -9.55 40.43
C ALA A 143 1.98 -8.86 41.19
N ILE A 144 2.16 -7.54 41.01
CA ILE A 144 3.13 -6.76 41.78
C ILE A 144 2.74 -6.73 43.26
N LEU A 145 1.46 -6.54 43.57
CA LEU A 145 0.94 -6.56 44.94
C LEU A 145 1.15 -7.93 45.61
N PHE A 146 0.83 -9.02 44.90
CA PHE A 146 1.06 -10.38 45.40
C PHE A 146 2.54 -10.70 45.55
N LEU A 147 3.40 -10.21 44.65
CA LEU A 147 4.85 -10.36 44.78
C LEU A 147 5.34 -9.61 46.02
N TYR A 148 4.87 -8.39 46.27
CA TYR A 148 5.22 -7.63 47.47
C TYR A 148 4.75 -8.35 48.76
N GLY A 149 3.49 -8.79 48.80
CA GLY A 149 2.94 -9.52 49.95
C GLY A 149 3.62 -10.86 50.21
N ALA A 150 3.95 -11.61 49.16
CA ALA A 150 4.71 -12.86 49.26
C ALA A 150 6.12 -12.67 49.83
N LEU A 151 6.63 -11.44 49.80
CA LEU A 151 7.99 -11.07 50.18
C LEU A 151 8.08 -10.25 51.46
N GLN A 152 6.94 -9.86 52.04
CA GLN A 152 6.87 -8.97 53.19
C GLN A 152 7.59 -9.54 54.42
N ASP A 153 7.64 -10.85 54.58
CA ASP A 153 8.32 -11.53 55.68
C ASP A 153 9.85 -11.59 55.49
N ASN A 154 10.37 -11.17 54.34
CA ASN A 154 11.80 -11.07 54.08
C ASN A 154 12.26 -9.65 54.40
N HIS A 155 13.13 -9.49 55.41
CA HIS A 155 13.71 -8.19 55.81
C HIS A 155 14.67 -7.57 54.77
N LEU A 156 14.77 -8.16 53.59
CA LEU A 156 15.72 -7.81 52.54
C LEU A 156 15.01 -7.07 51.39
N PRO A 157 15.62 -6.03 50.80
CA PRO A 157 15.04 -5.33 49.65
C PRO A 157 14.86 -6.28 48.45
N LEU A 158 13.82 -6.06 47.64
CA LEU A 158 13.38 -6.94 46.54
C LEU A 158 14.53 -7.44 45.64
N LEU A 159 15.44 -6.54 45.27
CA LEU A 159 16.57 -6.85 44.39
C LEU A 159 17.60 -7.79 45.04
N SER A 160 17.75 -7.74 46.36
CA SER A 160 18.70 -8.59 47.09
C SER A 160 18.19 -10.01 47.35
N LEU A 161 16.91 -10.28 47.06
CA LEU A 161 16.32 -11.62 47.16
C LEU A 161 16.80 -12.56 46.05
N PHE A 162 17.31 -12.00 44.95
CA PHE A 162 17.87 -12.75 43.84
C PHE A 162 19.39 -12.63 43.82
N PRO A 163 20.11 -13.73 43.53
CA PRO A 163 21.54 -13.66 43.32
C PRO A 163 21.86 -12.81 42.10
N LEU A 164 23.02 -12.14 42.10
CA LEU A 164 23.41 -11.18 41.07
C LEU A 164 23.30 -11.75 39.64
N TRP A 165 23.65 -13.02 39.44
CA TRP A 165 23.55 -13.67 38.13
C TRP A 165 22.11 -13.75 37.61
N ALA A 166 21.12 -13.93 38.49
CA ALA A 166 19.71 -13.99 38.12
C ALA A 166 19.19 -12.60 37.72
N LEU A 167 19.60 -11.55 38.45
CA LEU A 167 19.28 -10.15 38.09
C LEU A 167 19.85 -9.77 36.72
N ILE A 168 21.10 -10.14 36.44
CA ILE A 168 21.73 -9.90 35.13
C ILE A 168 20.95 -10.65 34.04
N ALA A 169 20.62 -11.93 34.28
CA ALA A 169 19.85 -12.73 33.35
C ALA A 169 18.45 -12.15 33.08
N PHE A 170 17.77 -11.64 34.10
CA PHE A 170 16.50 -10.93 33.97
C PHE A 170 16.63 -9.66 33.12
N GLY A 171 17.68 -8.86 33.33
CA GLY A 171 17.95 -7.67 32.53
C GLY A 171 18.14 -8.01 31.04
N ILE A 172 18.98 -9.01 30.75
CA ILE A 172 19.23 -9.47 29.37
C ILE A 172 17.94 -10.02 28.74
N LEU A 173 17.19 -10.84 29.49
CA LEU A 173 15.98 -11.48 29.00
C LEU A 173 14.86 -10.47 28.71
N LEU A 174 14.72 -9.44 29.56
CA LEU A 174 13.76 -8.36 29.36
C LEU A 174 14.17 -7.46 28.19
N ALA A 175 15.46 -7.12 28.08
CA ALA A 175 16.00 -6.41 26.92
C ALA A 175 15.75 -7.19 25.62
N PHE A 176 16.01 -8.51 25.62
CA PHE A 176 15.71 -9.37 24.48
C PHE A 176 14.21 -9.39 24.16
N GLY A 177 13.35 -9.54 25.16
CA GLY A 177 11.90 -9.55 24.98
C GLY A 177 11.37 -8.25 24.37
N ILE A 178 11.89 -7.10 24.80
CA ILE A 178 11.44 -5.78 24.33
C ILE A 178 12.09 -5.37 23.01
N LEU A 179 13.36 -5.68 22.78
CA LEU A 179 14.14 -5.15 21.65
C LEU A 179 14.30 -6.14 20.49
N ALA A 180 13.90 -7.41 20.63
CA ALA A 180 14.06 -8.37 19.54
C ALA A 180 13.36 -7.90 18.24
N PRO A 181 14.04 -7.97 17.07
CA PRO A 181 13.44 -7.78 15.76
C PRO A 181 12.35 -8.83 15.47
N GLU A 182 11.37 -8.48 14.64
CA GLU A 182 10.23 -9.36 14.31
C GLU A 182 10.67 -10.73 13.78
N ASP A 183 11.72 -10.80 12.97
CA ASP A 183 12.26 -12.06 12.45
C ASP A 183 12.75 -13.02 13.55
N ILE A 184 13.43 -12.47 14.56
CA ILE A 184 13.95 -13.25 15.69
C ILE A 184 12.78 -13.71 16.55
N ARG A 185 11.80 -12.82 16.78
CA ARG A 185 10.59 -13.13 17.55
C ARG A 185 9.78 -14.23 16.88
N ARG A 186 9.66 -14.20 15.55
CA ARG A 186 9.00 -15.22 14.74
C ARG A 186 9.70 -16.57 14.85
N LYS A 187 11.02 -16.61 14.65
CA LYS A 187 11.81 -17.86 14.79
C LYS A 187 11.69 -18.42 16.20
N PHE A 188 11.86 -17.58 17.22
CA PHE A 188 11.78 -18.01 18.62
C PHE A 188 10.37 -18.48 18.99
N GLY A 189 9.34 -17.73 18.61
CA GLY A 189 7.93 -18.10 18.82
C GLY A 189 7.56 -19.42 18.13
N SER A 190 8.12 -19.70 16.95
CA SER A 190 7.87 -20.96 16.22
C SER A 190 8.37 -22.21 16.94
N TYR A 191 9.39 -22.11 17.82
CA TYR A 191 9.82 -23.24 18.66
C TYR A 191 8.77 -23.63 19.71
N PHE A 192 7.84 -22.72 20.03
CA PHE A 192 6.76 -22.96 20.98
C PHE A 192 5.40 -23.22 20.29
N MET A 193 5.38 -23.37 18.96
CA MET A 193 4.19 -23.71 18.17
C MET A 193 4.18 -25.19 17.75
N ASN A 194 2.98 -25.77 17.64
CA ASN A 194 2.80 -27.07 16.99
C ASN A 194 2.84 -26.92 15.46
N ARG A 195 3.05 -28.01 14.70
CA ARG A 195 3.10 -27.96 13.21
C ARG A 195 1.84 -27.33 12.60
N GLU A 196 0.67 -27.77 13.03
CA GLU A 196 -0.63 -27.24 12.58
C GLU A 196 -0.80 -25.74 12.91
N GLU A 197 -0.36 -25.30 14.09
CA GLU A 197 -0.43 -23.88 14.49
C GLU A 197 0.53 -23.00 13.66
N ARG A 198 1.68 -23.56 13.27
CA ARG A 198 2.66 -22.86 12.43
C ARG A 198 2.16 -22.69 11.01
N GLU A 199 1.50 -23.70 10.45
CA GLU A 199 0.89 -23.65 9.12
C GLU A 199 -0.25 -22.61 9.09
N ALA A 200 -1.16 -22.65 10.06
CA ALA A 200 -2.26 -21.68 10.17
C ALA A 200 -1.76 -20.22 10.31
N TYR A 201 -0.68 -20.00 11.08
CA TYR A 201 -0.09 -18.66 11.24
C TYR A 201 0.51 -18.14 9.93
N LEU A 202 1.19 -19.01 9.16
CA LEU A 202 1.78 -18.62 7.87
C LEU A 202 0.70 -18.31 6.82
N GLU A 203 -0.39 -19.07 6.80
CA GLU A 203 -1.53 -18.81 5.91
C GLU A 203 -2.21 -17.47 6.24
N GLU A 204 -2.40 -17.16 7.52
CA GLU A 204 -2.99 -15.89 7.96
C GLU A 204 -2.08 -14.69 7.62
N GLU A 205 -0.76 -14.84 7.78
CA GLU A 205 0.23 -13.82 7.40
C GLU A 205 0.25 -13.58 5.88
N GLN A 206 0.19 -14.64 5.07
CA GLN A 206 0.10 -14.54 3.61
C GLN A 206 -1.17 -13.82 3.18
N ARG A 207 -2.32 -14.15 3.78
CA ARG A 207 -3.58 -13.45 3.52
C ARG A 207 -3.50 -11.96 3.84
N ILE A 208 -2.96 -11.60 5.00
CA ILE A 208 -2.80 -10.18 5.38
C ILE A 208 -1.87 -9.45 4.40
N ALA A 209 -0.79 -10.10 3.97
CA ALA A 209 0.14 -9.54 2.99
C ALA A 209 -0.49 -9.37 1.60
N GLU A 210 -1.30 -10.32 1.15
CA GLU A 210 -2.06 -10.23 -0.10
C GLU A 210 -3.13 -9.14 -0.03
N GLU A 211 -3.91 -9.09 1.06
CA GLU A 211 -4.92 -8.04 1.30
C GLU A 211 -4.26 -6.64 1.30
N ALA A 212 -3.09 -6.49 1.93
CA ALA A 212 -2.32 -5.25 1.91
C ALA A 212 -1.83 -4.87 0.50
N LYS A 213 -1.35 -5.83 -0.30
CA LYS A 213 -0.94 -5.58 -1.70
C LYS A 213 -2.11 -5.14 -2.56
N ILE A 214 -3.27 -5.79 -2.43
CA ILE A 214 -4.48 -5.41 -3.17
C ILE A 214 -4.90 -3.98 -2.79
N LEU A 215 -4.89 -3.65 -1.51
CA LEU A 215 -5.23 -2.32 -1.03
C LEU A 215 -4.26 -1.25 -1.56
N GLN A 216 -2.96 -1.57 -1.62
CA GLN A 216 -1.96 -0.67 -2.17
C GLN A 216 -2.19 -0.43 -3.68
N GLN A 217 -2.43 -1.47 -4.46
CA GLN A 217 -2.72 -1.35 -5.88
C GLN A 217 -3.98 -0.51 -6.14
N GLN A 218 -5.02 -0.68 -5.32
CA GLN A 218 -6.24 0.14 -5.41
C GLN A 218 -5.96 1.60 -5.07
N ALA A 219 -5.10 1.89 -4.09
CA ALA A 219 -4.72 3.26 -3.75
C ALA A 219 -3.92 3.93 -4.88
N GLU A 220 -2.99 3.19 -5.50
CA GLU A 220 -2.20 3.66 -6.65
C GLU A 220 -3.10 3.94 -7.87
N GLN A 221 -4.05 3.05 -8.18
CA GLN A 221 -5.02 3.26 -9.26
C GLN A 221 -5.89 4.50 -9.04
N ARG A 222 -6.40 4.72 -7.82
CA ARG A 222 -7.17 5.91 -7.48
C ARG A 222 -6.36 7.19 -7.60
N ALA A 223 -5.09 7.16 -7.18
CA ALA A 223 -4.20 8.31 -7.31
C ALA A 223 -3.92 8.64 -8.78
N MET A 224 -3.77 7.63 -9.64
CA MET A 224 -3.60 7.82 -11.08
C MET A 224 -4.86 8.39 -11.74
N GLU A 225 -6.04 7.87 -11.41
CA GLU A 225 -7.32 8.38 -11.92
C GLU A 225 -7.56 9.84 -11.50
N GLU A 226 -7.25 10.17 -10.24
CA GLU A 226 -7.35 11.55 -9.75
C GLU A 226 -6.38 12.49 -10.48
N GLN A 227 -5.17 12.04 -10.81
CA GLN A 227 -4.21 12.82 -11.59
C GLN A 227 -4.73 13.10 -13.01
N ILE A 228 -5.26 12.08 -13.69
CA ILE A 228 -5.85 12.23 -15.03
C ILE A 228 -7.00 13.24 -15.00
N LEU A 229 -7.91 13.11 -14.03
CA LEU A 229 -9.04 14.04 -13.86
C LEU A 229 -8.57 15.48 -13.60
N ARG A 230 -7.53 15.67 -12.77
CA ARG A 230 -6.94 16.99 -12.51
C ARG A 230 -6.33 17.60 -13.77
N GLN A 231 -5.63 16.79 -14.58
CA GLN A 231 -5.05 17.26 -15.84
C GLN A 231 -6.13 17.66 -16.84
N GLN A 232 -7.18 16.85 -17.00
CA GLN A 232 -8.32 17.19 -17.85
C GLN A 232 -9.03 18.47 -17.40
N ASN A 233 -9.31 18.61 -16.10
CA ASN A 233 -9.93 19.83 -15.56
C ASN A 233 -9.05 21.07 -15.80
N ALA A 234 -7.73 20.96 -15.65
CA ALA A 234 -6.81 22.06 -15.93
C ALA A 234 -6.80 22.44 -17.43
N LYS A 235 -6.87 21.46 -18.34
CA LYS A 235 -7.03 21.69 -19.78
C LYS A 235 -8.34 22.45 -20.08
N TYR A 236 -9.47 21.99 -19.55
CA TYR A 236 -10.76 22.67 -19.73
C TYR A 236 -10.78 24.10 -19.18
N GLU A 237 -10.18 24.33 -18.00
CA GLU A 237 -10.07 25.67 -17.44
C GLU A 237 -9.20 26.59 -18.31
N LEU A 238 -8.09 26.08 -18.86
CA LEU A 238 -7.22 26.84 -19.74
C LEU A 238 -7.95 27.28 -21.00
N VAL A 239 -8.56 26.33 -21.72
CA VAL A 239 -9.32 26.59 -22.95
C VAL A 239 -10.45 27.59 -22.69
N ARG A 240 -11.20 27.39 -21.59
CA ARG A 240 -12.27 28.32 -21.20
C ARG A 240 -11.76 29.76 -21.06
N ARG A 241 -10.61 29.97 -20.42
CA ARG A 241 -10.03 31.33 -20.28
C ARG A 241 -9.67 31.93 -21.63
N HIS A 242 -9.15 31.15 -22.56
CA HIS A 242 -8.83 31.64 -23.92
C HIS A 242 -10.09 32.05 -24.66
N ILE A 243 -11.16 31.27 -24.59
CA ILE A 243 -12.47 31.59 -25.19
C ILE A 243 -13.05 32.88 -24.58
N GLU A 244 -12.97 33.05 -23.25
CA GLU A 244 -13.45 34.25 -22.57
C GLU A 244 -12.71 35.51 -23.05
N VAL A 245 -11.39 35.45 -23.18
CA VAL A 245 -10.58 36.57 -23.71
C VAL A 245 -10.89 36.83 -25.18
N LEU A 246 -11.01 35.76 -25.99
CA LEU A 246 -11.32 35.86 -27.41
C LEU A 246 -12.67 36.55 -27.65
N THR A 247 -13.69 36.21 -26.86
CA THR A 247 -15.02 36.84 -26.93
C THR A 247 -14.95 38.35 -26.67
N VAL A 248 -14.08 38.80 -25.75
CA VAL A 248 -13.90 40.24 -25.50
C VAL A 248 -13.21 40.93 -26.68
N ILE A 249 -12.17 40.29 -27.26
CA ILE A 249 -11.49 40.81 -28.45
C ILE A 249 -12.46 40.93 -29.63
N GLU A 250 -13.31 39.92 -29.86
CA GLU A 250 -14.35 39.94 -30.89
C GLU A 250 -15.31 41.12 -30.73
N GLN A 251 -15.77 41.37 -29.50
CA GLN A 251 -16.68 42.49 -29.21
C GLN A 251 -16.00 43.85 -29.46
N GLU A 252 -14.76 44.01 -29.03
CA GLU A 252 -14.00 45.25 -29.22
C GLU A 252 -13.65 45.50 -30.69
N ASN A 253 -13.42 44.43 -31.45
CA ASN A 253 -13.10 44.53 -32.87
C ASN A 253 -14.25 45.10 -33.72
N LEU A 254 -15.49 45.04 -33.22
CA LEU A 254 -16.65 45.64 -33.90
C LEU A 254 -16.49 47.16 -34.09
N ASP A 255 -15.89 47.83 -33.10
CA ASP A 255 -15.75 49.29 -33.06
C ASP A 255 -14.41 49.80 -33.62
N THR A 256 -13.58 48.90 -34.16
CA THR A 256 -12.22 49.20 -34.59
C THR A 256 -12.17 49.62 -36.07
N PRO A 257 -11.32 50.59 -36.47
CA PRO A 257 -11.18 50.97 -37.87
C PRO A 257 -10.72 49.81 -38.77
N ASN A 258 -11.19 49.81 -40.02
CA ASN A 258 -11.02 48.70 -40.97
C ASN A 258 -9.58 48.20 -41.14
N ASN A 259 -8.59 49.09 -41.11
CA ASN A 259 -7.18 48.75 -41.28
C ASN A 259 -6.59 47.94 -40.11
N ILE A 260 -7.09 48.16 -38.89
CA ILE A 260 -6.71 47.38 -37.70
C ILE A 260 -7.61 46.14 -37.60
N LYS A 261 -8.91 46.31 -37.89
CA LYS A 261 -9.92 45.25 -37.84
C LYS A 261 -9.55 44.02 -38.64
N GLN A 262 -9.04 44.20 -39.86
CA GLN A 262 -8.59 43.09 -40.71
C GLN A 262 -7.52 42.22 -40.02
N HIS A 263 -6.59 42.83 -39.27
CA HIS A 263 -5.56 42.08 -38.56
C HIS A 263 -6.11 41.36 -37.33
N VAL A 264 -7.03 42.00 -36.60
CA VAL A 264 -7.69 41.39 -35.44
C VAL A 264 -8.57 40.23 -35.85
N ASP A 265 -9.31 40.32 -36.98
CA ASP A 265 -10.10 39.22 -37.53
C ASP A 265 -9.23 37.98 -37.81
N GLN A 266 -8.03 38.17 -38.37
CA GLN A 266 -7.10 37.06 -38.61
C GLN A 266 -6.54 36.48 -37.31
N ILE A 267 -6.22 37.33 -36.32
CA ILE A 267 -5.82 36.86 -34.98
C ILE A 267 -6.91 35.99 -34.36
N ILE A 268 -8.18 36.39 -34.48
CA ILE A 268 -9.33 35.61 -33.97
C ILE A 268 -9.37 34.23 -34.64
N ILE A 269 -9.28 34.17 -35.97
CA ILE A 269 -9.28 32.92 -36.74
C ILE A 269 -8.15 31.99 -36.29
N TYR A 270 -6.91 32.49 -36.20
CA TYR A 270 -5.77 31.68 -35.77
C TYR A 270 -5.85 31.26 -34.31
N THR A 271 -6.43 32.09 -33.45
CA THR A 271 -6.69 31.73 -32.04
C THR A 271 -7.67 30.57 -31.95
N GLN A 272 -8.75 30.59 -32.74
CA GLN A 272 -9.72 29.49 -32.76
C GLN A 272 -9.08 28.19 -33.24
N GLN A 273 -8.26 28.23 -34.30
CA GLN A 273 -7.52 27.06 -34.78
C GLN A 273 -6.60 26.46 -33.71
N MET A 274 -5.92 27.31 -32.93
CA MET A 274 -5.10 26.85 -31.80
C MET A 274 -5.92 26.25 -30.67
N ILE A 275 -7.09 26.81 -30.36
CA ILE A 275 -8.00 26.27 -29.35
C ILE A 275 -8.49 24.89 -29.78
N ASP A 276 -8.92 24.74 -31.03
CA ASP A 276 -9.36 23.47 -31.59
C ASP A 276 -8.22 22.43 -31.52
N ALA A 277 -7.00 22.81 -31.89
CA ALA A 277 -5.82 21.94 -31.79
C ALA A 277 -5.47 21.52 -30.35
N ILE A 278 -5.70 22.40 -29.36
CA ILE A 278 -5.54 22.08 -27.92
C ILE A 278 -6.62 21.12 -27.44
N GLU A 279 -7.86 21.27 -27.93
CA GLU A 279 -8.96 20.37 -27.60
C GLU A 279 -8.74 18.96 -28.16
N GLU A 280 -8.24 18.87 -29.39
CA GLU A 280 -7.97 17.61 -30.10
C GLU A 280 -6.76 16.84 -29.57
N ASP A 281 -5.63 17.50 -29.24
CA ASP A 281 -4.43 16.85 -28.71
C ASP A 281 -3.89 17.53 -27.43
N GLU A 282 -3.61 16.72 -26.40
CA GLU A 282 -3.00 17.16 -25.14
C GLU A 282 -1.57 17.68 -25.32
N ASN A 283 -0.82 17.22 -26.33
CA ASN A 283 0.54 17.70 -26.57
C ASN A 283 0.58 19.19 -26.97
N ASN A 284 -0.49 19.66 -27.63
CA ASN A 284 -0.62 21.04 -28.07
C ASN A 284 -0.92 22.02 -26.91
N VAL A 285 -1.37 21.53 -25.75
CA VAL A 285 -1.62 22.32 -24.53
C VAL A 285 -0.36 23.11 -24.13
N LEU A 286 0.83 22.52 -24.27
CA LEU A 286 2.07 23.15 -23.83
C LEU A 286 2.54 24.26 -24.78
N SER A 287 2.51 24.03 -26.10
CA SER A 287 2.99 25.02 -27.08
C SER A 287 1.95 26.12 -27.30
N ALA A 288 0.79 25.75 -27.85
CA ALA A 288 -0.28 26.67 -28.18
C ALA A 288 -0.85 27.35 -26.92
N GLY A 289 -1.04 26.59 -25.83
CA GLY A 289 -1.57 27.15 -24.59
C GLY A 289 -0.65 28.19 -23.93
N ARG A 290 0.68 28.01 -24.00
CA ARG A 290 1.65 29.03 -23.53
C ARG A 290 1.67 30.25 -24.42
N PHE A 291 1.62 30.07 -25.74
CA PHE A 291 1.56 31.15 -26.70
C PHE A 291 0.31 32.03 -26.46
N LEU A 292 -0.87 31.41 -26.40
CA LEU A 292 -2.14 32.09 -26.15
C LEU A 292 -2.15 32.81 -24.79
N ASN A 293 -1.66 32.17 -23.73
CA ASN A 293 -1.52 32.83 -22.41
C ASN A 293 -0.65 34.09 -22.42
N THR A 294 0.32 34.14 -23.33
CA THR A 294 1.28 35.26 -23.41
C THR A 294 0.76 36.39 -24.28
N PHE A 295 0.25 36.05 -25.48
CA PHE A 295 -0.04 37.04 -26.51
C PHE A 295 -1.51 37.45 -26.58
N LEU A 296 -2.46 36.56 -26.27
CA LEU A 296 -3.89 36.88 -26.37
C LEU A 296 -4.31 38.01 -25.42
N PRO A 297 -3.89 38.05 -24.13
CA PRO A 297 -4.16 39.18 -23.25
C PRO A 297 -3.49 40.48 -23.72
N SER A 298 -2.32 40.38 -24.38
CA SER A 298 -1.61 41.54 -24.92
C SER A 298 -2.35 42.18 -26.08
N VAL A 299 -2.95 41.35 -26.96
CA VAL A 299 -3.84 41.81 -28.04
C VAL A 299 -5.04 42.54 -27.46
N GLN A 300 -5.75 41.92 -26.50
CA GLN A 300 -6.89 42.52 -25.82
C GLN A 300 -6.54 43.88 -25.19
N MET A 301 -5.46 43.93 -24.39
CA MET A 301 -5.05 45.15 -23.70
C MET A 301 -4.75 46.30 -24.68
N GLN A 302 -4.03 46.02 -25.76
CA GLN A 302 -3.71 47.04 -26.76
C GLN A 302 -4.96 47.53 -27.51
N LEU A 303 -5.89 46.64 -27.83
CA LEU A 303 -7.15 46.99 -28.46
C LEU A 303 -8.01 47.87 -27.55
N GLN A 304 -8.13 47.50 -26.27
CA GLN A 304 -8.82 48.29 -25.25
C GLN A 304 -8.23 49.69 -25.08
N MET A 305 -6.91 49.78 -24.93
CA MET A 305 -6.23 51.06 -24.77
C MET A 305 -6.43 51.93 -26.01
N TYR A 306 -6.30 51.36 -27.20
CA TYR A 306 -6.54 52.06 -28.47
C TYR A 306 -7.97 52.61 -28.54
N LEU A 307 -8.98 51.76 -28.33
CA LEU A 307 -10.38 52.16 -28.39
C LEU A 307 -10.74 53.20 -27.33
N LYS A 308 -10.17 53.10 -26.13
CA LYS A 308 -10.37 54.08 -25.06
C LYS A 308 -9.89 55.47 -25.49
N ILE A 309 -8.68 55.56 -26.03
CA ILE A 309 -8.11 56.85 -26.47
C ILE A 309 -8.85 57.35 -27.72
N TYR A 310 -9.19 56.45 -28.66
CA TYR A 310 -9.90 56.78 -29.90
C TYR A 310 -11.28 57.39 -29.64
N ARG A 311 -11.98 56.89 -28.62
CA ARG A 311 -13.27 57.44 -28.18
C ARG A 311 -13.14 58.79 -27.45
N GLN A 312 -11.98 59.09 -26.87
CA GLN A 312 -11.74 60.32 -26.08
C GLN A 312 -11.19 61.47 -26.92
N ASP A 313 -10.24 61.21 -27.81
CA ASP A 313 -9.62 62.22 -28.67
C ASP A 313 -9.11 61.58 -29.97
N MET A 314 -9.89 61.71 -31.06
CA MET A 314 -9.51 61.18 -32.37
C MET A 314 -8.22 61.79 -32.93
N ASN A 315 -7.90 63.04 -32.58
CA ASN A 315 -6.72 63.73 -33.11
C ASN A 315 -5.43 63.25 -32.42
N ALA A 316 -5.50 62.93 -31.12
CA ALA A 316 -4.38 62.34 -30.38
C ALA A 316 -4.04 60.91 -30.84
N VAL A 317 -5.00 60.18 -31.43
CA VAL A 317 -4.79 58.79 -31.88
C VAL A 317 -4.11 58.68 -33.23
N ARG A 318 -4.10 59.71 -34.07
CA ARG A 318 -3.60 59.61 -35.45
C ARG A 318 -2.14 59.13 -35.54
N ASP A 319 -1.27 59.59 -34.63
CA ASP A 319 0.13 59.17 -34.57
C ASP A 319 0.31 57.78 -33.92
N MET A 320 -0.57 57.42 -32.99
CA MET A 320 -0.59 56.08 -32.36
C MET A 320 -1.22 55.01 -33.25
N GLN A 321 -2.10 55.39 -34.19
CA GLN A 321 -2.82 54.46 -35.04
C GLN A 321 -1.87 53.65 -35.93
N ILE A 322 -0.78 54.27 -36.41
CA ILE A 322 0.26 53.57 -37.18
C ILE A 322 0.95 52.52 -36.29
N GLN A 323 1.31 52.88 -35.06
CA GLN A 323 1.99 51.97 -34.13
C GLN A 323 1.09 50.80 -33.71
N VAL A 324 -0.19 51.05 -33.44
CA VAL A 324 -1.16 50.00 -33.12
C VAL A 324 -1.41 49.10 -34.32
N MET A 325 -1.51 49.66 -35.53
CA MET A 325 -1.63 48.88 -36.76
C MET A 325 -0.42 47.97 -36.97
N ASP A 326 0.80 48.49 -36.80
CA ASP A 326 2.03 47.69 -36.92
C ASP A 326 2.11 46.60 -35.85
N SER A 327 1.70 46.90 -34.61
CA SER A 327 1.62 45.92 -33.53
C SER A 327 0.62 44.80 -33.85
N MET A 328 -0.59 45.14 -34.30
CA MET A 328 -1.62 44.15 -34.68
C MET A 328 -1.20 43.33 -35.89
N ARG A 329 -0.48 43.92 -36.84
CA ARG A 329 0.14 43.19 -37.94
C ARG A 329 1.20 42.19 -37.45
N ASN A 330 2.02 42.58 -36.48
CA ASN A 330 3.03 41.70 -35.88
C ASN A 330 2.40 40.56 -35.08
N PHE A 331 1.36 40.85 -34.30
CA PHE A 331 0.59 39.80 -33.63
C PHE A 331 -0.03 38.85 -34.65
N HIS A 332 -0.72 39.36 -35.67
CA HIS A 332 -1.26 38.52 -36.74
C HIS A 332 -0.20 37.59 -37.33
N LYS A 333 0.99 38.10 -37.67
CA LYS A 333 2.08 37.28 -38.18
C LYS A 333 2.51 36.19 -37.18
N ALA A 334 2.66 36.53 -35.91
CA ALA A 334 3.05 35.55 -34.88
C ALA A 334 1.99 34.48 -34.65
N PHE A 335 0.71 34.85 -34.60
CA PHE A 335 -0.41 33.92 -34.48
C PHE A 335 -0.49 32.98 -35.68
N LYS A 336 -0.30 33.51 -36.89
CA LYS A 336 -0.23 32.71 -38.11
C LYS A 336 0.91 31.68 -38.06
N GLU A 337 2.13 32.14 -37.75
CA GLU A 337 3.31 31.26 -37.70
C GLU A 337 3.14 30.16 -36.65
N GLU A 338 2.59 30.46 -35.49
CA GLU A 338 2.37 29.45 -34.45
C GLU A 338 1.25 28.47 -34.85
N ALA A 339 0.18 28.92 -35.50
CA ALA A 339 -0.88 28.04 -36.00
C ALA A 339 -0.36 27.12 -37.11
N GLU A 340 0.47 27.64 -38.02
CA GLU A 340 1.09 26.85 -39.09
C GLU A 340 2.03 25.77 -38.53
N LYS A 341 2.78 26.05 -37.45
CA LYS A 341 3.64 25.03 -36.79
C LYS A 341 2.86 23.84 -36.25
N LEU A 342 1.65 24.07 -35.71
CA LEU A 342 0.79 22.99 -35.22
C LEU A 342 0.43 22.06 -36.38
N VAL A 343 -0.01 22.64 -37.50
CA VAL A 343 -0.35 21.90 -38.72
C VAL A 343 0.87 21.17 -39.31
N GLU A 344 2.04 21.79 -39.33
CA GLU A 344 3.29 21.15 -39.82
C GLU A 344 3.69 19.95 -38.96
N THR A 345 3.46 20.03 -37.65
CA THR A 345 3.73 18.93 -36.70
C THR A 345 2.81 17.75 -37.01
N ASP A 346 1.50 17.99 -37.11
CA ASP A 346 0.51 16.96 -37.41
C ASP A 346 0.77 16.30 -38.79
N LEU A 347 1.16 17.10 -39.79
CA LEU A 347 1.52 16.59 -41.12
C LEU A 347 2.78 15.70 -41.09
N SER A 348 3.78 16.06 -40.30
CA SER A 348 4.99 15.27 -40.10
C SER A 348 4.69 13.93 -39.41
N GLU A 349 3.81 13.94 -38.42
CA GLU A 349 3.34 12.72 -37.74
C GLU A 349 2.58 11.81 -38.70
N LEU A 350 1.61 12.36 -39.45
CA LEU A 350 0.88 11.62 -40.47
C LEU A 350 1.80 11.02 -41.54
N GLN A 351 2.80 11.77 -42.01
CA GLN A 351 3.81 11.25 -42.95
C GLN A 351 4.62 10.10 -42.34
N THR A 352 4.97 10.20 -41.05
CA THR A 352 5.70 9.14 -40.34
C THR A 352 4.84 7.88 -40.22
N GLU A 353 3.58 8.01 -39.82
CA GLU A 353 2.63 6.90 -39.77
C GLU A 353 2.40 6.26 -41.14
N LEU A 354 2.21 7.07 -42.19
CA LEU A 354 2.09 6.58 -43.56
C LEU A 354 3.35 5.84 -44.02
N ASN A 355 4.54 6.32 -43.65
CA ASN A 355 5.79 5.63 -43.95
C ASN A 355 5.93 4.30 -43.20
N VAL A 356 5.50 4.25 -41.94
CA VAL A 356 5.44 3.01 -41.16
C VAL A 356 4.43 2.04 -41.76
N ALA A 357 3.21 2.51 -42.08
CA ALA A 357 2.18 1.73 -42.75
C ALA A 357 2.65 1.19 -44.10
N ASN A 358 3.29 2.02 -44.94
CA ASN A 358 3.87 1.60 -46.21
C ASN A 358 5.00 0.58 -46.02
N LYS A 359 5.87 0.74 -45.02
CA LYS A 359 6.90 -0.24 -44.68
C LYS A 359 6.29 -1.56 -44.21
N LEU A 360 5.23 -1.51 -43.40
CA LEU A 360 4.48 -2.69 -42.96
C LEU A 360 3.75 -3.37 -44.11
N MET A 361 3.18 -2.61 -45.05
CA MET A 361 2.55 -3.15 -46.25
C MET A 361 3.57 -3.77 -47.22
N ARG A 362 4.75 -3.17 -47.37
CA ARG A 362 5.89 -3.73 -48.12
C ARG A 362 6.41 -5.00 -47.46
N SER A 363 6.60 -5.00 -46.14
CA SER A 363 7.07 -6.18 -45.40
C SER A 363 6.06 -7.33 -45.39
N LYS A 364 4.76 -7.02 -45.53
CA LYS A 364 3.67 -8.01 -45.66
C LYS A 364 3.31 -8.38 -47.11
N GLY A 365 4.03 -7.86 -48.11
CA GLY A 365 3.85 -8.22 -49.53
C GLY A 365 2.64 -7.60 -50.24
N TYR A 366 2.00 -6.58 -49.67
CA TYR A 366 0.79 -5.96 -50.22
C TYR A 366 1.05 -4.81 -51.22
N THR A 367 2.31 -4.47 -51.51
CA THR A 367 2.64 -3.41 -52.48
C THR A 367 3.56 -3.95 -53.56
N THR A 368 3.07 -4.00 -54.80
CA THR A 368 3.86 -4.25 -55.99
C THR A 368 4.39 -2.90 -56.49
N GLU A 369 5.68 -2.66 -56.36
CA GLU A 369 6.31 -1.54 -57.08
C GLU A 369 6.27 -1.85 -58.58
N THR A 370 5.34 -1.22 -59.30
CA THR A 370 5.50 -1.01 -60.74
C THR A 370 6.53 0.10 -60.96
N ASN A 371 7.81 -0.27 -60.95
CA ASN A 371 8.84 0.54 -61.58
C ASN A 371 9.72 -0.33 -62.48
N GLY A 372 9.85 0.16 -63.72
CA GLY A 372 10.38 -0.56 -64.86
C GLY A 372 11.81 -1.08 -64.70
N SER A 373 12.02 -2.20 -65.36
CA SER A 373 13.19 -2.52 -66.18
C SER A 373 14.56 -2.07 -65.64
N ARG A 374 15.20 -2.94 -64.85
CA ARG A 374 16.53 -3.42 -65.24
C ARG A 374 16.90 -4.70 -64.52
N THR A 375 17.08 -5.72 -65.36
CA THR A 375 17.74 -6.99 -65.13
C THR A 375 19.05 -6.79 -64.37
N GLU A 376 19.25 -7.54 -63.29
CA GLU A 376 20.51 -8.26 -63.03
C GLU A 376 20.28 -9.36 -61.99
N GLU A 377 20.27 -10.59 -62.49
CA GLU A 377 20.43 -11.80 -61.68
C GLU A 377 21.75 -11.75 -60.91
N ARG A 378 21.72 -12.10 -59.61
CA ARG A 378 22.68 -13.04 -59.04
C ARG A 378 22.29 -13.53 -57.64
N SER A 379 22.01 -14.84 -57.59
CA SER A 379 22.51 -15.81 -56.62
C SER A 379 22.33 -15.49 -55.12
N SER A 380 21.31 -16.10 -54.49
CA SER A 380 21.38 -16.60 -53.10
C SER A 380 20.18 -17.52 -52.81
N ASN A 381 20.11 -18.66 -53.51
CA ASN A 381 19.09 -19.68 -53.26
C ASN A 381 19.65 -20.71 -52.25
N GLY A 382 19.18 -20.68 -51.01
CA GLY A 382 19.57 -21.64 -49.96
C GLY A 382 19.43 -21.14 -48.52
N LYS A 383 19.53 -19.82 -48.28
CA LYS A 383 19.30 -19.21 -46.95
C LYS A 383 17.96 -18.47 -46.79
N HIS A 384 17.25 -18.20 -47.88
CA HIS A 384 15.94 -17.53 -47.84
C HIS A 384 14.76 -18.47 -47.60
N GLN A 385 14.88 -19.77 -47.90
CA GLN A 385 13.79 -20.71 -47.71
C GLN A 385 13.62 -21.13 -46.23
N ASP A 386 14.74 -21.25 -45.50
CA ASP A 386 14.73 -21.61 -44.07
C ASP A 386 14.32 -20.45 -43.15
N ASN A 387 14.59 -19.19 -43.57
CA ASN A 387 14.08 -18.01 -42.88
C ASN A 387 12.60 -17.76 -43.18
N ALA A 388 12.17 -17.93 -44.44
CA ALA A 388 10.76 -17.80 -44.79
C ALA A 388 9.87 -18.82 -44.07
N HIS A 389 10.34 -20.06 -43.86
CA HIS A 389 9.54 -21.06 -43.17
C HIS A 389 9.42 -20.76 -41.66
N LYS A 390 10.48 -20.26 -41.01
CA LYS A 390 10.45 -19.79 -39.62
C LYS A 390 9.59 -18.54 -39.42
N ASP A 391 9.58 -17.64 -40.39
CA ASP A 391 8.76 -16.43 -40.35
C ASP A 391 7.28 -16.74 -40.54
N ILE A 392 6.93 -17.75 -41.36
CA ILE A 392 5.55 -18.27 -41.49
C ILE A 392 5.09 -18.94 -40.18
N GLU A 393 5.96 -19.75 -39.55
CA GLU A 393 5.62 -20.40 -38.28
C GLU A 393 5.48 -19.39 -37.12
N ALA A 394 6.26 -18.31 -37.14
CA ALA A 394 6.11 -17.19 -36.20
C ALA A 394 4.82 -16.39 -36.46
N GLN A 395 4.43 -16.20 -37.72
CA GLN A 395 3.15 -15.58 -38.09
C GLN A 395 1.95 -16.42 -37.65
N GLU A 396 1.97 -17.73 -37.82
CA GLU A 396 0.88 -18.61 -37.38
C GLU A 396 0.72 -18.59 -35.86
N ARG A 397 1.82 -18.51 -35.10
CA ARG A 397 1.78 -18.39 -33.63
C ARG A 397 1.18 -17.06 -33.17
N LEU A 398 1.56 -15.95 -33.80
CA LEU A 398 0.99 -14.63 -33.48
C LEU A 398 -0.49 -14.52 -33.86
N LEU A 399 -0.90 -15.17 -34.95
CA LEU A 399 -2.31 -15.24 -35.34
C LEU A 399 -3.13 -16.06 -34.32
N GLN A 400 -2.62 -17.21 -33.90
CA GLN A 400 -3.24 -18.03 -32.85
C GLN A 400 -3.32 -17.31 -31.50
N GLU A 401 -2.30 -16.52 -31.15
CA GLU A 401 -2.27 -15.73 -29.92
C GLU A 401 -3.24 -14.55 -29.97
N SER A 402 -3.39 -13.89 -31.12
CA SER A 402 -4.39 -12.85 -31.37
C SER A 402 -5.81 -13.40 -31.26
N ASP A 403 -6.09 -14.56 -31.87
CA ASP A 403 -7.41 -15.21 -31.81
C ASP A 403 -7.74 -15.66 -30.37
N ALA A 404 -6.75 -16.13 -29.62
CA ALA A 404 -6.90 -16.47 -28.21
C ALA A 404 -7.21 -15.24 -27.35
N LEU A 405 -6.55 -14.11 -27.59
CA LEU A 405 -6.80 -12.83 -26.91
C LEU A 405 -8.20 -12.28 -27.23
N GLU A 406 -8.63 -12.30 -28.50
CA GLU A 406 -9.98 -11.90 -28.88
C GLU A 406 -11.04 -12.77 -28.20
N HIS A 407 -10.81 -14.08 -28.13
CA HIS A 407 -11.70 -15.00 -27.44
C HIS A 407 -11.79 -14.68 -25.94
N GLN A 408 -10.66 -14.40 -25.28
CA GLN A 408 -10.64 -13.99 -23.86
C GLN A 408 -11.38 -12.66 -23.63
N ILE A 409 -11.18 -11.66 -24.48
CA ILE A 409 -11.89 -10.38 -24.41
C ILE A 409 -13.39 -10.59 -24.59
N ARG A 410 -13.81 -11.45 -25.52
CA ARG A 410 -15.22 -11.76 -25.76
C ARG A 410 -15.87 -12.44 -24.54
N VAL A 411 -15.18 -13.39 -23.91
CA VAL A 411 -15.63 -14.07 -22.69
C VAL A 411 -15.71 -13.09 -21.50
N ALA A 412 -14.70 -12.23 -21.32
CA ALA A 412 -14.70 -11.20 -20.29
C ALA A 412 -15.87 -10.23 -20.45
N ASN A 413 -16.14 -9.78 -21.68
CA ASN A 413 -17.27 -8.90 -21.99
C ASN A 413 -18.63 -9.57 -21.77
N GLN A 414 -18.75 -10.89 -21.99
CA GLN A 414 -19.97 -11.65 -21.67
C GLN A 414 -20.18 -11.78 -20.16
N LEU A 415 -19.11 -12.02 -19.39
CA LEU A 415 -19.17 -12.07 -17.92
C LEU A 415 -19.56 -10.69 -17.34
N LEU A 416 -18.96 -9.61 -17.83
CA LEU A 416 -19.29 -8.25 -17.41
C LEU A 416 -20.75 -7.88 -17.73
N LYS A 417 -21.25 -8.26 -18.92
CA LYS A 417 -22.68 -8.10 -19.27
C LYS A 417 -23.60 -8.91 -18.35
N SER A 418 -23.22 -10.13 -17.96
CA SER A 418 -24.00 -10.95 -17.03
C SER A 418 -24.08 -10.36 -15.60
N GLN A 419 -23.11 -9.51 -15.24
CA GLN A 419 -23.07 -8.78 -13.97
C GLN A 419 -23.70 -7.37 -14.04
N GLY A 420 -24.35 -7.03 -15.17
CA GLY A 420 -25.10 -5.78 -15.32
C GLY A 420 -24.28 -4.59 -15.83
N PHE A 421 -23.02 -4.78 -16.24
CA PHE A 421 -22.23 -3.72 -16.86
C PHE A 421 -22.64 -3.52 -18.32
N LYS A 422 -23.03 -2.29 -18.67
CA LYS A 422 -23.29 -1.87 -20.06
C LYS A 422 -21.97 -1.47 -20.71
N GLY A 423 -21.41 -2.32 -21.57
CA GLY A 423 -20.14 -2.06 -22.26
C GLY A 423 -20.25 -0.95 -23.32
N LYS A 424 -19.22 -0.10 -23.38
CA LYS A 424 -18.74 0.52 -24.60
C LYS A 424 -17.47 -0.20 -25.01
#